data_AF-A0A955WVS2-F1
#
_entry.id   AF-A0A955WVS2-F1
#
_cell.length_a   1.000
_cell.length_b   1.000
_cell.length_c   1.000
_cell.angle_alpha   90.00
_cell.angle_beta   90.00
_cell.angle_gamma   90.00
#
_symmetry.space_group_name_H-M   'P 1'
#
loop_
_entity.id
_entity.type
_entity.pdbx_description
1 polymer ?
#
loop_
_entity_poly.entity_id
_entity_poly.type
_entity_poly.pdbx_seq_one_letter_code
_entity_poly.pdbx_strand_id
1 'polypeptide(L)'
;GLDQDCDGRVDENVTRACNTACGGGTEICERGAWGACSAPRPSPEVCGNGEDDDCDGVVDNGCDCVDGDTQACGRDRGVCQAGTQTCVGGAWGDCAGAVGGSDETCNGLDDDCDGRTDEGSLCGDGQFCYCGGCADPCQRDEANENDICLNGEACEAGFCVEDNCPDGLVCQDATCVEGGGGAGGNGGADQGVTIPTQDAGVDGDGGKIAGSGASDGCSCDASDSDPAPAGWLLALGLLGLVRRRRR
;
A
#
# COMPACT_ATOMS: atom_id res chain seq x y z
N GLY A 1 -44.99 36.05 -26.23
CA GLY A 1 -43.92 37.02 -26.51
C GLY A 1 -44.50 38.09 -27.40
N LEU A 2 -43.83 39.22 -27.47
CA LEU A 2 -44.16 40.23 -28.46
C LEU A 2 -43.50 39.78 -29.78
N ASP A 3 -43.80 40.48 -30.87
CA ASP A 3 -43.12 40.34 -32.16
C ASP A 3 -42.57 41.74 -32.40
N GLN A 4 -41.36 42.00 -31.91
CA GLN A 4 -40.78 43.34 -31.87
C GLN A 4 -40.11 43.77 -33.18
N ASP A 5 -39.94 42.86 -34.14
CA ASP A 5 -39.47 43.13 -35.50
C ASP A 5 -40.50 42.82 -36.61
N CYS A 6 -41.72 42.43 -36.23
CA CYS A 6 -42.90 42.25 -37.08
C CYS A 6 -42.69 41.22 -38.20
N ASP A 7 -41.90 40.18 -37.98
CA ASP A 7 -41.59 39.16 -38.99
C ASP A 7 -42.60 37.99 -39.01
N GLY A 8 -43.59 38.04 -38.11
CA GLY A 8 -44.66 37.05 -37.97
C GLY A 8 -44.32 35.87 -37.08
N ARG A 9 -43.19 35.93 -36.35
CA ARG A 9 -42.80 34.98 -35.32
C ARG A 9 -42.68 35.69 -33.97
N VAL A 10 -42.69 34.91 -32.90
CA VAL A 10 -42.58 35.45 -31.54
C VAL A 10 -41.09 35.52 -31.17
N ASP A 11 -40.57 36.76 -31.10
CA ASP A 11 -39.20 37.19 -30.75
C ASP A 11 -38.14 36.05 -30.69
N GLU A 12 -37.62 35.56 -31.84
CA GLU A 12 -36.72 34.38 -31.91
C GLU A 12 -35.23 34.59 -31.59
N ASN A 13 -34.88 35.68 -30.89
CA ASN A 13 -33.50 35.94 -30.51
C ASN A 13 -33.37 36.63 -29.15
N VAL A 14 -34.37 36.43 -28.30
CA VAL A 14 -34.37 36.96 -26.93
C VAL A 14 -33.58 36.01 -26.04
N THR A 15 -32.66 36.58 -25.27
CA THR A 15 -31.89 35.87 -24.26
C THR A 15 -32.42 36.17 -22.87
N ARG A 16 -32.48 35.16 -22.00
CA ARG A 16 -32.71 35.36 -20.55
C ARG A 16 -31.66 34.64 -19.72
N ALA A 17 -31.40 35.16 -18.52
CA ALA A 17 -30.58 34.47 -17.56
C ALA A 17 -31.27 33.18 -17.07
N CYS A 18 -30.47 32.14 -16.88
CA CYS A 18 -30.86 30.88 -16.24
C CYS A 18 -29.78 30.51 -15.22
N ASN A 19 -30.09 29.59 -14.30
CA ASN A 19 -29.14 29.09 -13.30
C ASN A 19 -29.23 27.57 -13.17
N THR A 20 -28.13 26.96 -12.80
CA THR A 20 -27.97 25.57 -12.37
C THR A 20 -27.33 25.55 -10.98
N ALA A 21 -27.12 24.36 -10.41
CA ALA A 21 -26.30 24.22 -9.20
C ALA A 21 -24.87 24.79 -9.42
N CYS A 22 -24.34 24.66 -10.63
CA CYS A 22 -23.01 25.13 -11.02
C CYS A 22 -22.95 26.60 -11.48
N GLY A 23 -23.98 27.39 -11.19
CA GLY A 23 -24.01 28.83 -11.46
C GLY A 23 -24.88 29.24 -12.65
N GLY A 24 -24.61 30.44 -13.16
CA GLY A 24 -25.47 31.14 -14.12
C GLY A 24 -25.15 30.83 -15.59
N GLY A 25 -26.15 30.98 -16.45
CA GLY A 25 -26.04 30.85 -17.89
C GLY A 25 -27.12 31.63 -18.63
N THR A 26 -27.27 31.38 -19.92
CA THR A 26 -28.27 32.03 -20.77
C THR A 26 -29.10 30.99 -21.52
N GLU A 27 -30.40 31.25 -21.65
CA GLU A 27 -31.30 30.54 -22.56
C GLU A 27 -31.68 31.44 -23.73
N ILE A 28 -31.72 30.88 -24.92
CA ILE A 28 -32.13 31.57 -26.15
C ILE A 28 -33.55 31.14 -26.50
N CYS A 29 -34.44 32.09 -26.76
CA CYS A 29 -35.77 31.82 -27.27
C CYS A 29 -35.70 31.59 -28.78
N GLU A 30 -35.92 30.36 -29.24
CA GLU A 30 -35.99 30.02 -30.65
C GLU A 30 -37.37 29.45 -30.97
N ARG A 31 -38.03 29.96 -32.02
CA ARG A 31 -39.36 29.51 -32.47
C ARG A 31 -40.44 29.54 -31.37
N GLY A 32 -40.36 30.51 -30.47
CA GLY A 32 -41.31 30.68 -29.36
C GLY A 32 -41.11 29.73 -28.18
N ALA A 33 -40.00 28.98 -28.12
CA ALA A 33 -39.63 28.14 -26.98
C ALA A 33 -38.21 28.48 -26.49
N TRP A 34 -38.01 28.39 -25.17
CA TRP A 34 -36.67 28.54 -24.58
C TRP A 34 -35.84 27.28 -24.84
N GLY A 35 -34.64 27.48 -25.37
CA GLY A 35 -33.63 26.43 -25.52
C GLY A 35 -33.03 25.98 -24.19
N ALA A 36 -32.03 25.10 -24.26
CA ALA A 36 -31.32 24.64 -23.07
C ALA A 36 -30.51 25.78 -22.43
N CYS A 37 -30.49 25.81 -21.09
CA CYS A 37 -29.62 26.70 -20.34
C CYS A 37 -28.15 26.39 -20.65
N SER A 38 -27.37 27.42 -20.97
CA SER A 38 -25.94 27.31 -21.26
C SER A 38 -25.06 27.19 -20.01
N ALA A 39 -25.64 27.22 -18.80
CA ALA A 39 -24.88 27.07 -17.56
C ALA A 39 -24.29 25.65 -17.47
N PRO A 40 -23.12 25.47 -16.80
CA PRO A 40 -22.55 24.16 -16.56
C PRO A 40 -23.55 23.26 -15.84
N ARG A 41 -23.53 21.97 -16.17
CA ARG A 41 -24.37 20.98 -15.47
C ARG A 41 -23.50 20.23 -14.47
N PRO A 42 -24.05 19.83 -13.31
CA PRO A 42 -23.40 18.88 -12.42
C PRO A 42 -22.90 17.66 -13.20
N SER A 43 -21.64 17.33 -13.02
CA SER A 43 -21.02 16.07 -13.43
C SER A 43 -20.53 15.32 -12.20
N PRO A 44 -20.28 14.01 -12.27
CA PRO A 44 -19.58 13.32 -11.19
C PRO A 44 -18.21 13.97 -10.92
N GLU A 45 -17.80 13.94 -9.65
CA GLU A 45 -16.50 14.43 -9.20
C GLU A 45 -15.31 13.85 -9.97
N VAL A 46 -14.37 14.72 -10.33
CA VAL A 46 -13.05 14.34 -10.83
C VAL A 46 -12.04 14.44 -9.68
N CYS A 47 -11.82 13.32 -9.02
CA CYS A 47 -11.09 13.26 -7.77
C CYS A 47 -9.67 13.84 -7.85
N GLY A 48 -9.41 14.84 -7.01
CA GLY A 48 -8.12 15.50 -6.84
C GLY A 48 -7.86 16.67 -7.80
N ASN A 49 -8.90 17.16 -8.49
CA ASN A 49 -8.79 18.37 -9.32
C ASN A 49 -8.97 19.66 -8.51
N GLY A 50 -9.48 19.58 -7.28
CA GLY A 50 -9.75 20.75 -6.43
C GLY A 50 -10.96 21.57 -6.87
N GLU A 51 -11.84 21.01 -7.69
CA GLU A 51 -13.08 21.61 -8.16
C GLU A 51 -14.30 20.90 -7.52
N ASP A 52 -15.46 21.53 -7.60
CA ASP A 52 -16.75 20.97 -7.16
C ASP A 52 -17.54 20.70 -8.45
N ASP A 53 -17.32 19.53 -9.03
CA ASP A 53 -17.82 19.17 -10.37
C ASP A 53 -19.32 18.84 -10.34
N ASP A 54 -19.81 18.31 -9.21
CA ASP A 54 -21.21 18.00 -8.99
C ASP A 54 -22.01 19.19 -8.39
N CYS A 55 -21.29 20.23 -7.97
CA CYS A 55 -21.82 21.49 -7.48
C CYS A 55 -22.71 21.31 -6.23
N ASP A 56 -22.39 20.32 -5.38
CA ASP A 56 -23.06 20.07 -4.11
C ASP A 56 -22.54 20.97 -2.96
N GLY A 57 -21.45 21.70 -3.20
CA GLY A 57 -20.81 22.62 -2.27
C GLY A 57 -19.64 22.01 -1.50
N VAL A 58 -19.22 20.79 -1.83
CA VAL A 58 -18.08 20.09 -1.24
C VAL A 58 -17.12 19.66 -2.34
N VAL A 59 -15.95 20.29 -2.38
CA VAL A 59 -14.87 19.94 -3.32
C VAL A 59 -14.38 18.51 -3.10
N ASP A 60 -14.22 17.74 -4.19
CA ASP A 60 -13.65 16.40 -4.25
C ASP A 60 -14.35 15.38 -3.30
N ASN A 61 -15.68 15.39 -3.22
CA ASN A 61 -16.46 14.46 -2.39
C ASN A 61 -16.67 13.08 -3.07
N GLY A 62 -16.99 12.05 -2.27
CA GLY A 62 -17.31 10.72 -2.81
C GLY A 62 -16.12 9.93 -3.39
N CYS A 63 -14.90 10.43 -3.24
CA CYS A 63 -13.66 9.80 -3.68
C CYS A 63 -13.02 8.95 -2.57
N ASP A 64 -12.67 7.70 -2.88
CA ASP A 64 -11.85 6.85 -2.00
C ASP A 64 -10.34 7.15 -2.16
N CYS A 65 -9.95 7.69 -3.31
CA CYS A 65 -8.57 8.00 -3.69
C CYS A 65 -8.49 9.04 -4.81
N VAL A 66 -7.29 9.55 -5.10
CA VAL A 66 -7.03 10.48 -6.22
C VAL A 66 -6.49 9.72 -7.43
N ASP A 67 -6.94 10.10 -8.63
CA ASP A 67 -6.57 9.41 -9.87
C ASP A 67 -5.05 9.34 -10.06
N GLY A 68 -4.56 8.12 -10.28
CA GLY A 68 -3.12 7.83 -10.41
C GLY A 68 -2.41 7.48 -9.11
N ASP A 69 -3.05 7.63 -7.94
CA ASP A 69 -2.51 7.10 -6.69
C ASP A 69 -2.37 5.58 -6.77
N THR A 70 -1.38 5.06 -6.04
CA THR A 70 -1.13 3.62 -5.93
C THR A 70 -1.03 3.19 -4.49
N GLN A 71 -1.56 2.02 -4.15
CA GLN A 71 -1.37 1.42 -2.85
C GLN A 71 -1.18 -0.10 -2.92
N ALA A 72 -0.56 -0.66 -1.88
CA ALA A 72 -0.44 -2.10 -1.71
C ALA A 72 -1.81 -2.73 -1.44
N CYS A 73 -2.01 -3.95 -1.91
CA CYS A 73 -3.23 -4.73 -1.73
C CYS A 73 -2.90 -6.22 -1.66
N GLY A 74 -3.84 -7.02 -1.14
CA GLY A 74 -3.59 -8.45 -0.88
C GLY A 74 -2.81 -8.70 0.42
N ARG A 75 -2.35 -9.94 0.60
CA ARG A 75 -1.54 -10.38 1.75
C ARG A 75 -0.14 -10.72 1.25
N ASP A 76 0.86 -10.51 2.12
CA ASP A 76 2.27 -10.83 1.86
C ASP A 76 2.76 -11.75 2.98
N ARG A 77 2.16 -12.95 3.04
CA ARG A 77 2.42 -13.95 4.07
C ARG A 77 2.26 -15.34 3.48
N GLY A 78 3.07 -16.29 3.94
CA GLY A 78 3.05 -17.65 3.41
C GLY A 78 3.45 -17.64 1.94
N VAL A 79 2.64 -18.31 1.11
CA VAL A 79 2.83 -18.32 -0.35
C VAL A 79 2.23 -17.10 -1.05
N CYS A 80 1.43 -16.29 -0.34
CA CYS A 80 0.80 -15.12 -0.93
C CYS A 80 1.80 -14.01 -1.25
N GLN A 81 1.48 -13.27 -2.31
CA GLN A 81 2.23 -12.08 -2.72
C GLN A 81 1.28 -10.88 -2.73
N ALA A 82 1.70 -9.79 -2.10
CA ALA A 82 0.98 -8.54 -2.21
C ALA A 82 1.10 -7.97 -3.63
N GLY A 83 0.01 -7.35 -4.09
CA GLY A 83 -0.07 -6.63 -5.35
C GLY A 83 -0.10 -5.12 -5.14
N THR A 84 -0.36 -4.41 -6.22
CA THR A 84 -0.59 -2.95 -6.22
C THR A 84 -1.88 -2.64 -6.96
N GLN A 85 -2.73 -1.80 -6.36
CA GLN A 85 -3.90 -1.25 -7.01
C GLN A 85 -3.67 0.23 -7.34
N THR A 86 -4.24 0.67 -8.47
CA THR A 86 -4.16 2.06 -8.94
C THR A 86 -5.55 2.68 -8.88
N CYS A 87 -5.62 3.93 -8.45
CA CYS A 87 -6.86 4.68 -8.42
C CYS A 87 -7.26 5.16 -9.82
N VAL A 88 -8.50 4.91 -10.23
CA VAL A 88 -9.06 5.38 -11.50
C VAL A 88 -10.51 5.79 -11.30
N GLY A 89 -10.85 7.03 -11.63
CA GLY A 89 -12.17 7.61 -11.41
C GLY A 89 -12.56 7.65 -9.93
N GLY A 90 -11.61 7.95 -9.04
CA GLY A 90 -11.87 8.09 -7.60
C GLY A 90 -12.02 6.79 -6.80
N ALA A 91 -11.85 5.64 -7.45
CA ALA A 91 -11.97 4.33 -6.83
C ALA A 91 -10.73 3.48 -7.10
N TRP A 92 -10.41 2.61 -6.14
CA TRP A 92 -9.32 1.66 -6.30
C TRP A 92 -9.68 0.57 -7.31
N GLY A 93 -8.81 0.38 -8.31
CA GLY A 93 -8.93 -0.68 -9.29
C GLY A 93 -8.52 -2.06 -8.77
N ASP A 94 -8.37 -3.00 -9.70
CA ASP A 94 -7.94 -4.38 -9.38
C ASP A 94 -6.55 -4.41 -8.74
N CYS A 95 -6.35 -5.40 -7.86
CA CYS A 95 -5.07 -5.64 -7.22
C CYS A 95 -4.11 -6.37 -8.17
N ALA A 96 -3.35 -5.60 -8.95
CA ALA A 96 -2.44 -6.16 -9.95
C ALA A 96 -1.21 -6.80 -9.30
N GLY A 97 -0.88 -8.01 -9.75
CA GLY A 97 0.30 -8.75 -9.27
C GLY A 97 0.12 -9.48 -7.94
N ALA A 98 -1.05 -9.42 -7.31
CA ALA A 98 -1.30 -10.20 -6.12
C ALA A 98 -1.48 -11.69 -6.43
N VAL A 99 -0.90 -12.53 -5.57
CA VAL A 99 -1.18 -13.96 -5.50
C VAL A 99 -1.95 -14.18 -4.21
N GLY A 100 -3.23 -14.53 -4.33
CA GLY A 100 -4.10 -14.83 -3.19
C GLY A 100 -3.90 -16.24 -2.66
N GLY A 101 -4.41 -16.49 -1.47
CA GLY A 101 -4.32 -17.81 -0.84
C GLY A 101 -5.24 -18.84 -1.52
N SER A 102 -4.88 -20.11 -1.34
CA SER A 102 -5.66 -21.28 -1.73
C SER A 102 -6.05 -22.12 -0.51
N ASP A 103 -6.82 -23.19 -0.71
CA ASP A 103 -7.07 -24.14 0.37
C ASP A 103 -5.76 -24.81 0.81
N GLU A 104 -5.61 -24.99 2.12
CA GLU A 104 -4.46 -25.67 2.73
C GLU A 104 -4.23 -27.07 2.15
N THR A 105 -2.98 -27.39 1.89
CA THR A 105 -2.49 -28.73 1.57
C THR A 105 -1.34 -29.05 2.50
N CYS A 106 -1.23 -30.29 2.98
CA CYS A 106 -0.09 -30.71 3.80
C CYS A 106 1.20 -30.68 2.97
N ASN A 107 1.86 -29.53 2.96
CA ASN A 107 3.03 -29.23 2.12
C ASN A 107 4.09 -28.38 2.84
N GLY A 108 3.84 -28.00 4.10
CA GLY A 108 4.78 -27.24 4.92
C GLY A 108 4.75 -25.74 4.62
N LEU A 109 3.74 -25.24 3.92
CA LEU A 109 3.53 -23.85 3.56
C LEU A 109 2.17 -23.36 4.07
N ASP A 110 2.06 -22.05 4.29
CA ASP A 110 0.82 -21.34 4.59
C ASP A 110 0.17 -20.97 3.24
N ASP A 111 -0.71 -21.84 2.74
CA ASP A 111 -1.33 -21.74 1.42
C ASP A 111 -2.49 -20.73 1.42
N ASP A 112 -3.22 -20.61 2.52
CA ASP A 112 -4.36 -19.70 2.67
C ASP A 112 -3.98 -18.33 3.25
N CYS A 113 -2.73 -18.21 3.69
CA CYS A 113 -2.09 -16.99 4.16
C CYS A 113 -2.78 -16.41 5.40
N ASP A 114 -3.37 -17.26 6.25
CA ASP A 114 -3.92 -16.89 7.55
C ASP A 114 -2.85 -16.77 8.64
N GLY A 115 -1.66 -17.28 8.34
CA GLY A 115 -0.50 -17.19 9.20
C GLY A 115 -0.21 -18.40 10.04
N ARG A 116 -0.83 -19.51 9.71
CA ARG A 116 -0.54 -20.80 10.26
C ARG A 116 -0.23 -21.74 9.08
N THR A 117 0.33 -22.92 9.36
CA THR A 117 0.84 -23.81 8.32
C THR A 117 0.22 -25.18 8.48
N ASP A 118 -0.36 -25.70 7.40
CA ASP A 118 -0.94 -27.03 7.31
C ASP A 118 -2.11 -27.28 8.31
N GLU A 119 -3.04 -26.32 8.44
CA GLU A 119 -4.13 -26.41 9.41
C GLU A 119 -5.26 -27.34 9.01
N GLY A 120 -5.74 -28.11 10.00
CA GLY A 120 -6.95 -28.90 9.88
C GLY A 120 -6.69 -30.34 9.48
N SER A 121 -7.63 -30.93 8.75
CA SER A 121 -7.59 -32.36 8.38
C SER A 121 -7.19 -32.50 6.92
N LEU A 122 -5.89 -32.37 6.65
CA LEU A 122 -5.32 -32.35 5.29
C LEU A 122 -4.95 -33.74 4.75
N CYS A 123 -4.95 -34.74 5.63
CA CYS A 123 -4.55 -36.12 5.33
C CYS A 123 -5.72 -37.09 5.42
N GLY A 124 -5.48 -38.34 4.98
CA GLY A 124 -6.47 -39.40 5.03
C GLY A 124 -6.83 -39.84 6.46
N ASP A 125 -7.82 -40.73 6.59
CA ASP A 125 -8.30 -41.21 7.88
C ASP A 125 -7.16 -41.79 8.74
N GLY A 126 -6.91 -41.17 9.90
CA GLY A 126 -5.90 -41.62 10.87
C GLY A 126 -4.48 -41.09 10.62
N GLN A 127 -4.26 -40.32 9.57
CA GLN A 127 -3.01 -39.63 9.28
C GLN A 127 -3.05 -38.19 9.79
N PHE A 128 -1.87 -37.64 10.09
CA PHE A 128 -1.72 -36.24 10.49
C PHE A 128 -0.70 -35.57 9.59
N CYS A 129 -0.92 -34.28 9.32
CA CYS A 129 0.11 -33.52 8.65
C CYS A 129 1.27 -33.29 9.61
N TYR A 130 2.47 -33.66 9.19
CA TYR A 130 3.69 -33.57 9.95
C TYR A 130 4.81 -33.11 9.02
N CYS A 131 5.30 -31.89 9.24
CA CYS A 131 6.42 -31.31 8.49
C CYS A 131 6.26 -31.40 6.96
N GLY A 132 5.10 -30.99 6.46
CA GLY A 132 4.78 -30.95 5.03
C GLY A 132 4.50 -32.32 4.39
N GLY A 133 4.32 -33.37 5.19
CA GLY A 133 3.93 -34.70 4.73
C GLY A 133 2.86 -35.34 5.60
N CYS A 134 2.01 -36.17 4.99
CA CYS A 134 1.06 -36.97 5.73
C CYS A 134 1.76 -38.16 6.38
N ALA A 135 1.82 -38.16 7.71
CA ALA A 135 2.48 -39.19 8.50
C ALA A 135 1.49 -40.21 9.06
N ASP A 136 1.86 -41.49 8.96
CA ASP A 136 1.15 -42.58 9.61
C ASP A 136 1.51 -42.64 11.11
N PRO A 137 0.60 -43.08 11.99
CA PRO A 137 0.94 -43.32 13.39
C PRO A 137 1.91 -44.49 13.51
N CYS A 138 2.84 -44.39 14.47
CA CYS A 138 3.72 -45.50 14.78
C CYS A 138 2.92 -46.72 15.24
N GLN A 139 3.40 -47.89 14.85
CA GLN A 139 2.81 -49.14 15.30
C GLN A 139 3.64 -49.72 16.43
N ARG A 140 2.97 -50.16 17.49
CA ARG A 140 3.64 -50.89 18.56
C ARG A 140 4.11 -52.23 18.04
N ASP A 141 5.42 -52.45 18.05
CA ASP A 141 5.97 -53.78 17.80
C ASP A 141 5.72 -54.67 19.01
N GLU A 142 4.76 -55.60 18.89
CA GLU A 142 4.47 -56.61 19.91
C GLU A 142 5.68 -57.52 20.20
N ALA A 143 6.66 -57.59 19.29
CA ALA A 143 7.86 -58.40 19.48
C ALA A 143 8.95 -57.72 20.33
N ASN A 144 9.02 -56.39 20.34
CA ASN A 144 10.12 -55.65 20.99
C ASN A 144 9.67 -54.49 21.89
N GLU A 145 8.36 -54.29 22.08
CA GLU A 145 7.77 -53.22 22.89
C GLU A 145 8.24 -51.80 22.50
N ASN A 146 8.67 -51.63 21.25
CA ASN A 146 9.09 -50.34 20.70
C ASN A 146 8.11 -49.91 19.61
N ASP A 147 7.90 -48.60 19.49
CA ASP A 147 7.09 -48.05 18.41
C ASP A 147 7.94 -47.98 17.13
N ILE A 148 7.42 -48.57 16.04
CA ILE A 148 8.11 -48.71 14.76
C ILE A 148 7.26 -48.21 13.61
N CYS A 149 7.93 -47.89 12.50
CA CYS A 149 7.31 -47.52 11.24
C CYS A 149 7.59 -48.59 10.19
N LEU A 150 6.53 -49.10 9.54
CA LEU A 150 6.62 -50.26 8.64
C LEU A 150 7.39 -49.97 7.35
N ASN A 151 7.47 -48.70 6.97
CA ASN A 151 8.28 -48.17 5.87
C ASN A 151 9.76 -47.94 6.25
N GLY A 152 10.13 -48.13 7.53
CA GLY A 152 11.49 -47.95 8.02
C GLY A 152 11.83 -46.51 8.46
N GLU A 153 10.83 -45.63 8.55
CA GLU A 153 10.99 -44.28 9.09
C GLU A 153 11.26 -44.27 10.60
N ALA A 154 11.70 -43.12 11.11
CA ALA A 154 11.82 -42.92 12.55
C ALA A 154 10.43 -42.70 13.15
N CYS A 155 10.20 -43.29 14.33
CA CYS A 155 9.04 -42.97 15.13
C CYS A 155 9.37 -41.77 16.04
N GLU A 156 8.80 -40.60 15.75
CA GLU A 156 8.95 -39.40 16.56
C GLU A 156 7.58 -38.85 16.94
N ALA A 157 7.41 -38.52 18.22
CA ALA A 157 6.13 -38.05 18.77
C ALA A 157 4.91 -38.96 18.47
N GLY A 158 5.13 -40.25 18.19
CA GLY A 158 4.08 -41.22 17.87
C GLY A 158 3.69 -41.30 16.39
N PHE A 159 4.45 -40.63 15.49
CA PHE A 159 4.25 -40.66 14.05
C PHE A 159 5.51 -41.12 13.31
N CYS A 160 5.30 -41.66 12.12
CA CYS A 160 6.33 -42.05 11.18
C CYS A 160 6.75 -40.82 10.39
N VAL A 161 7.92 -40.28 10.74
CA VAL A 161 8.34 -38.96 10.28
C VAL A 161 9.35 -39.07 9.14
N GLU A 162 9.09 -38.30 8.09
CA GLU A 162 10.05 -37.93 7.04
C GLU A 162 10.04 -36.41 6.92
N ASP A 163 11.22 -35.79 6.78
CA ASP A 163 11.34 -34.35 6.60
C ASP A 163 10.93 -33.97 5.18
N ASN A 164 9.66 -33.58 5.02
CA ASN A 164 9.07 -33.13 3.77
C ASN A 164 9.02 -31.60 3.68
N CYS A 165 9.74 -30.90 4.57
CA CYS A 165 9.76 -29.46 4.53
C CYS A 165 10.41 -28.94 3.25
N PRO A 166 9.83 -27.90 2.62
CA PRO A 166 10.43 -27.21 1.48
C PRO A 166 11.85 -26.70 1.75
N ASP A 167 12.64 -26.53 0.69
CA ASP A 167 14.02 -26.04 0.78
C ASP A 167 14.13 -24.75 1.61
N GLY A 168 15.01 -24.77 2.63
CA GLY A 168 15.23 -23.63 3.53
C GLY A 168 14.39 -23.65 4.80
N LEU A 169 13.42 -24.57 4.91
CA LEU A 169 12.68 -24.84 6.14
C LEU A 169 13.26 -26.07 6.84
N VAL A 170 13.00 -26.19 8.14
CA VAL A 170 13.36 -27.34 8.95
C VAL A 170 12.14 -27.80 9.74
N CYS A 171 11.98 -29.12 9.85
CA CYS A 171 10.97 -29.72 10.69
C CYS A 171 11.26 -29.45 12.18
N GLN A 172 10.40 -28.67 12.85
CA GLN A 172 10.44 -28.46 14.29
C GLN A 172 9.04 -28.56 14.87
N ASP A 173 8.88 -29.42 15.89
CA ASP A 173 7.60 -29.61 16.59
C ASP A 173 6.42 -29.88 15.63
N ALA A 174 6.62 -30.74 14.62
CA ALA A 174 5.67 -31.12 13.57
C ALA A 174 5.35 -30.06 12.50
N THR A 175 5.96 -28.87 12.56
CA THR A 175 5.73 -27.78 11.59
C THR A 175 7.02 -27.41 10.87
N CYS A 176 6.91 -27.03 9.60
CA CYS A 176 8.02 -26.45 8.86
C CYS A 176 8.23 -25.00 9.28
N VAL A 177 9.38 -24.73 9.90
CA VAL A 177 9.76 -23.38 10.33
C VAL A 177 11.00 -22.92 9.58
N GLU A 178 11.14 -21.61 9.41
CA GLU A 178 12.39 -21.05 8.88
C GLU A 178 13.54 -21.48 9.77
N GLY A 179 14.36 -22.39 9.26
CA GLY A 179 15.56 -22.81 9.95
C GLY A 179 16.47 -21.60 10.07
N GLY A 180 16.81 -21.18 11.29
CA GLY A 180 17.82 -20.17 11.54
C GLY A 180 19.18 -20.62 10.96
N GLY A 181 19.38 -20.41 9.67
CA GLY A 181 20.58 -20.77 8.94
C GLY A 181 21.71 -19.83 9.28
N GLY A 182 22.49 -20.18 10.30
CA GLY A 182 23.90 -19.84 10.29
C GLY A 182 24.54 -20.42 9.02
N ALA A 183 25.22 -19.56 8.26
CA ALA A 183 26.02 -19.94 7.10
C ALA A 183 26.87 -21.18 7.38
N GLY A 184 26.67 -22.24 6.61
CA GLY A 184 27.39 -23.51 6.82
C GLY A 184 27.10 -24.53 5.72
N GLY A 185 27.30 -24.15 4.46
CA GLY A 185 27.34 -25.12 3.37
C GLY A 185 28.44 -26.14 3.61
N ASN A 186 28.09 -27.42 3.62
CA ASN A 186 29.00 -28.52 3.30
C ASN A 186 28.27 -29.51 2.40
N GLY A 187 27.86 -29.02 1.23
CA GLY A 187 27.81 -29.85 0.04
C GLY A 187 29.26 -30.18 -0.33
N GLY A 188 29.62 -31.46 -0.21
CA GLY A 188 30.91 -31.97 -0.66
C GLY A 188 31.05 -31.79 -2.17
N ALA A 189 31.80 -30.78 -2.57
CA ALA A 189 32.30 -30.60 -3.93
C ALA A 189 33.81 -30.37 -3.88
N ASP A 190 34.53 -31.33 -4.44
CA ASP A 190 35.81 -31.23 -5.14
C ASP A 190 36.82 -30.17 -4.66
N GLN A 191 37.92 -30.63 -4.06
CA GLN A 191 39.08 -29.83 -3.69
C GLN A 191 39.87 -29.39 -4.94
N GLY A 192 39.35 -28.37 -5.62
CA GLY A 192 40.09 -27.58 -6.59
C GLY A 192 41.13 -26.71 -5.90
N VAL A 193 42.38 -27.17 -5.95
CA VAL A 193 43.60 -26.43 -5.57
C VAL A 193 43.59 -25.02 -6.18
N THR A 194 43.51 -23.99 -5.35
CA THR A 194 43.78 -22.59 -5.76
C THR A 194 45.18 -22.19 -5.32
N ILE A 195 46.00 -21.82 -6.31
CA ILE A 195 47.36 -21.27 -6.13
C ILE A 195 47.24 -19.77 -5.90
N PRO A 196 47.91 -19.18 -4.89
CA PRO A 196 48.03 -17.74 -4.79
C PRO A 196 49.21 -17.26 -5.63
N THR A 197 48.97 -16.40 -6.62
CA THR A 197 50.03 -15.59 -7.24
C THR A 197 49.99 -14.18 -6.65
N GLN A 198 51.00 -13.88 -5.85
CA GLN A 198 51.36 -12.56 -5.38
C GLN A 198 52.26 -11.84 -6.40
N ASP A 199 52.09 -10.52 -6.42
CA ASP A 199 53.04 -9.44 -6.75
C ASP A 199 53.74 -9.36 -8.11
N ALA A 200 53.50 -8.22 -8.78
CA ALA A 200 54.57 -7.32 -9.23
C ALA A 200 54.00 -5.91 -9.46
N GLY A 201 54.43 -4.93 -8.65
CA GLY A 201 54.32 -3.51 -8.98
C GLY A 201 55.51 -3.02 -9.80
N VAL A 202 55.38 -1.87 -10.47
CA VAL A 202 56.46 -0.91 -10.80
C VAL A 202 55.87 0.50 -11.03
N ASP A 203 56.29 1.43 -10.16
CA ASP A 203 56.76 2.82 -10.36
C ASP A 203 56.39 3.66 -11.61
N GLY A 204 56.17 4.97 -11.38
CA GLY A 204 56.47 5.98 -12.40
C GLY A 204 55.79 7.35 -12.26
N ASP A 205 56.53 8.29 -11.67
CA ASP A 205 56.35 9.73 -11.50
C ASP A 205 55.58 10.59 -12.53
N GLY A 206 54.93 11.65 -11.99
CA GLY A 206 55.26 13.03 -12.39
C GLY A 206 54.17 13.85 -13.09
N GLY A 207 53.63 14.86 -12.38
CA GLY A 207 52.83 15.91 -13.03
C GLY A 207 52.16 16.90 -12.08
N LYS A 208 52.92 17.84 -11.51
CA LYS A 208 52.42 18.98 -10.74
C LYS A 208 51.84 20.06 -11.67
N ILE A 209 50.66 20.60 -11.34
CA ILE A 209 50.34 22.02 -11.58
C ILE A 209 49.65 22.61 -10.35
N ALA A 210 49.99 23.86 -10.07
CA ALA A 210 49.83 24.59 -8.82
C ALA A 210 48.65 25.58 -8.83
N GLY A 211 48.33 26.10 -7.64
CA GLY A 211 47.47 27.27 -7.38
C GLY A 211 46.48 26.95 -6.26
N SER A 212 46.75 27.21 -4.97
CA SER A 212 46.93 28.52 -4.29
C SER A 212 45.73 29.44 -4.56
N GLY A 213 44.95 29.92 -3.59
CA GLY A 213 45.06 29.88 -2.15
C GLY A 213 43.83 30.53 -1.52
N ALA A 214 43.68 30.29 -0.21
CA ALA A 214 42.83 31.06 0.67
C ALA A 214 43.49 32.41 1.03
N SER A 215 42.67 33.45 1.24
CA SER A 215 42.81 34.42 2.33
C SER A 215 41.76 35.53 2.22
N ASP A 216 40.98 35.68 3.28
CA ASP A 216 40.73 36.92 4.04
C ASP A 216 40.27 38.22 3.33
N GLY A 217 39.11 38.71 3.77
CA GLY A 217 39.12 39.90 4.63
C GLY A 217 38.31 41.14 4.23
N CYS A 218 37.64 41.70 5.27
CA CYS A 218 37.14 43.07 5.50
C CYS A 218 35.83 43.48 4.79
N SER A 219 34.71 43.61 5.52
CA SER A 219 34.33 44.64 6.53
C SER A 219 34.01 46.02 5.93
N CYS A 220 32.79 46.49 6.21
CA CYS A 220 32.51 47.87 6.62
C CYS A 220 31.24 47.92 7.49
N ASP A 221 31.48 48.25 8.77
CA ASP A 221 30.67 48.95 9.79
C ASP A 221 29.26 49.48 9.40
N ALA A 222 28.21 49.17 10.17
CA ALA A 222 27.80 49.71 11.48
C ALA A 222 26.89 50.95 11.38
N SER A 223 25.65 50.83 11.87
CA SER A 223 25.04 51.86 12.73
C SER A 223 23.79 51.33 13.43
N ASP A 224 23.82 51.44 14.75
CA ASP A 224 22.75 51.25 15.72
C ASP A 224 21.53 52.16 15.46
N SER A 225 20.32 51.71 15.86
CA SER A 225 19.41 52.43 16.77
C SER A 225 18.08 51.68 17.02
N ASP A 226 18.08 50.91 18.12
CA ASP A 226 17.13 50.88 19.25
C ASP A 226 15.58 50.81 19.13
N PRO A 227 14.90 50.32 20.21
CA PRO A 227 13.55 49.78 20.18
C PRO A 227 12.47 50.59 20.96
N ALA A 228 11.23 50.09 20.85
CA ALA A 228 10.04 50.32 21.68
C ALA A 228 9.25 51.63 21.48
N PRO A 229 7.94 51.61 21.78
CA PRO A 229 7.57 52.02 23.14
C PRO A 229 6.56 51.11 23.85
N ALA A 230 6.69 51.08 25.18
CA ALA A 230 5.74 50.49 26.12
C ALA A 230 4.58 51.45 26.45
N GLY A 231 3.40 50.89 26.74
CA GLY A 231 2.75 51.24 28.01
C GLY A 231 1.22 51.21 28.13
N TRP A 232 0.75 50.36 29.07
CA TRP A 232 -0.24 50.62 30.16
C TRP A 232 -1.67 51.09 29.73
N LEU A 233 -2.83 50.56 30.15
CA LEU A 233 -3.31 49.91 31.39
C LEU A 233 -4.83 49.60 31.28
N LEU A 234 -5.30 48.55 31.97
CA LEU A 234 -6.64 48.35 32.62
C LEU A 234 -7.90 48.19 31.72
N ALA A 235 -8.99 47.50 32.09
CA ALA A 235 -9.37 46.47 33.05
C ALA A 235 -10.90 46.24 32.87
N LEU A 236 -11.45 45.15 33.42
CA LEU A 236 -12.89 44.84 33.65
C LEU A 236 -13.65 44.40 32.38
N GLY A 237 -14.29 43.23 32.26
CA GLY A 237 -14.90 42.34 33.26
C GLY A 237 -16.42 42.32 33.01
N LEU A 238 -17.00 41.16 32.64
CA LEU A 238 -18.35 40.74 33.05
C LEU A 238 -18.68 39.32 32.58
N LEU A 239 -18.94 38.47 33.58
CA LEU A 239 -19.62 37.18 33.48
C LEU A 239 -21.01 37.34 32.86
N GLY A 240 -21.39 36.41 31.99
CA GLY A 240 -22.77 36.15 31.60
C GLY A 240 -23.07 34.64 31.61
N LEU A 241 -23.43 34.10 32.77
CA LEU A 241 -24.07 32.78 32.86
C LEU A 241 -25.43 32.84 32.16
N VAL A 242 -25.65 32.01 31.13
CA VAL A 242 -26.99 31.63 30.70
C VAL A 242 -27.22 30.18 31.11
N ARG A 243 -28.04 30.01 32.15
CA ARG A 243 -28.56 28.73 32.62
C ARG A 243 -30.08 28.84 32.67
N ARG A 244 -30.80 28.11 31.82
CA ARG A 244 -32.19 27.67 32.05
C ARG A 244 -32.53 26.53 31.08
N ARG A 245 -32.48 25.30 31.60
CA ARG A 245 -33.62 24.50 32.10
C ARG A 245 -34.42 23.85 30.97
N ARG A 246 -34.09 22.58 30.72
CA ARG A 246 -35.07 21.57 30.30
C ARG A 246 -36.09 21.40 31.42
N ARG A 247 -37.37 21.47 31.08
CA ARG A 247 -38.42 20.68 31.72
C ARG A 247 -38.70 19.50 30.80
#